data_AF-A0A8S2BA25-F1
#
_entry.id   AF-A0A8S2BA25-F1
#
_cell.length_a   1.000
_cell.length_b   1.000
_cell.length_c   1.000
_cell.angle_alpha   90.00
_cell.angle_beta   90.00
_cell.angle_gamma   90.00
#
_symmetry.space_group_name_H-M   'P 1'
#
loop_
_entity.id
_entity.type
_entity.pdbx_description
1 polymer ?
#
loop_
_entity_poly.entity_id
_entity_poly.type
_entity_poly.pdbx_seq_one_letter_code
_entity_poly.pdbx_strand_id
1 'polypeptide(L)'
;MENDQQGPCLIDEDKEKMEQVIKNMLILCADKSTAIHLLMQFGWKPRLVAVQLGGRREELLAESGLKPVVIDSNIDLPISSCGICSTTEDVYVDEYYDDNNDDDGGDGDGDGDGDGDGDEDEDEDADEDEDEDDDDEDEEDEDEDEDDDDDDDDDDDEEYDEEEDRHHFISTPYCSHKFCKTCWREYLKKNFYSLEENLTVISCPDQDCGASVGPKTIDKLGVRDQEMYGNYILRSYLESKQLPDPAPDSN
;
A
#
# COMPACT_ATOMS: atom_id res chain seq x y z
N MET A 1 2.04 -18.95 -35.96
CA MET A 1 2.39 -19.17 -34.54
C MET A 1 1.74 -18.02 -33.81
N GLU A 2 0.45 -18.15 -33.56
CA GLU A 2 -0.34 -17.20 -32.79
C GLU A 2 0.00 -17.46 -31.32
N ASN A 3 0.82 -16.60 -30.73
CA ASN A 3 0.92 -16.52 -29.28
C ASN A 3 -0.05 -15.43 -28.83
N ASP A 4 -1.12 -15.94 -28.22
CA ASP A 4 -2.07 -15.34 -27.29
C ASP A 4 -1.87 -13.87 -26.94
N GLN A 5 -2.66 -13.03 -27.60
CA GLN A 5 -3.20 -11.82 -26.99
C GLN A 5 -4.15 -12.24 -25.86
N GLN A 6 -3.62 -12.54 -24.69
CA GLN A 6 -4.41 -12.43 -23.47
C GLN A 6 -4.68 -10.93 -23.28
N GLY A 7 -5.75 -10.43 -23.91
CA GLY A 7 -6.08 -9.00 -23.92
C GLY A 7 -6.38 -8.46 -22.52
N PRO A 8 -6.17 -7.15 -22.26
CA PRO A 8 -6.40 -6.52 -20.96
C PRO A 8 -7.82 -6.80 -20.40
N CYS A 9 -8.84 -6.86 -21.26
CA CYS A 9 -10.22 -7.13 -20.85
C CYS A 9 -10.43 -8.47 -20.14
N LEU A 10 -9.66 -9.53 -20.49
CA LEU A 10 -9.82 -10.85 -19.87
C LEU A 10 -9.24 -10.89 -18.44
N ILE A 11 -8.19 -10.10 -18.19
CA ILE A 11 -7.57 -9.98 -16.86
C ILE A 11 -8.54 -9.27 -15.92
N ASP A 12 -9.21 -8.22 -16.40
CA ASP A 12 -10.20 -7.47 -15.62
C ASP A 12 -11.41 -8.33 -15.23
N GLU A 13 -11.94 -9.13 -16.16
CA GLU A 13 -13.01 -10.08 -15.85
C GLU A 13 -12.59 -11.12 -14.80
N ASP A 14 -11.37 -11.64 -14.90
CA ASP A 14 -10.87 -12.64 -13.97
C ASP A 14 -10.60 -12.04 -12.58
N LYS A 15 -10.15 -10.79 -12.53
CA LYS A 15 -10.04 -10.01 -11.29
C LYS A 15 -11.40 -9.80 -10.65
N GLU A 16 -12.43 -9.44 -11.41
CA GLU A 16 -13.80 -9.29 -10.88
C GLU A 16 -14.34 -10.62 -10.33
N LYS A 17 -14.16 -11.73 -11.07
CA LYS A 17 -14.54 -13.08 -10.61
C LYS A 17 -13.81 -13.46 -9.33
N MET A 18 -12.51 -13.19 -9.24
CA MET A 18 -11.70 -13.41 -8.04
C MET A 18 -12.25 -12.62 -6.84
N GLU A 19 -12.53 -11.33 -7.03
CA GLU A 19 -13.11 -10.50 -5.97
C GLU A 19 -14.47 -11.02 -5.52
N GLN A 20 -15.30 -11.50 -6.44
CA GLN A 20 -16.59 -12.10 -6.10
C GLN A 20 -16.41 -13.38 -5.27
N VAL A 21 -15.40 -14.22 -5.58
CA VAL A 21 -15.07 -15.40 -4.77
C VAL A 21 -14.64 -14.99 -3.36
N ILE A 22 -13.80 -13.97 -3.21
CA ILE A 22 -13.39 -13.44 -1.90
C ILE A 22 -14.61 -12.91 -1.14
N LYS A 23 -15.47 -12.09 -1.79
CA LYS A 23 -16.70 -11.54 -1.20
C LYS A 23 -17.62 -12.64 -0.67
N ASN A 24 -17.82 -13.71 -1.43
CA ASN A 24 -18.64 -14.85 -0.99
C ASN A 24 -18.02 -15.58 0.21
N MET A 25 -16.69 -15.65 0.29
CA MET A 25 -15.98 -16.27 1.42
C MET A 25 -16.04 -15.46 2.71
N LEU A 26 -16.23 -14.13 2.62
CA LEU A 26 -16.39 -13.27 3.80
C LEU A 26 -17.62 -13.66 4.65
N ILE A 27 -18.60 -14.35 4.08
CA ILE A 27 -19.76 -14.87 4.84
C ILE A 27 -19.32 -15.91 5.90
N LEU A 28 -18.21 -16.60 5.65
CA LEU A 28 -17.71 -17.69 6.50
C LEU A 28 -16.52 -17.29 7.38
N CYS A 29 -15.86 -16.17 7.07
CA CYS A 29 -14.58 -15.75 7.65
C CYS A 29 -14.75 -14.47 8.48
N ALA A 30 -13.84 -14.27 9.44
CA ALA A 30 -13.87 -13.07 10.29
C ALA A 30 -13.47 -11.79 9.53
N ASP A 31 -12.55 -11.91 8.57
CA ASP A 31 -12.03 -10.78 7.81
C ASP A 31 -11.47 -11.21 6.44
N LYS A 32 -11.16 -10.21 5.60
CA LYS A 32 -10.62 -10.41 4.24
C LYS A 32 -9.28 -11.15 4.23
N SER A 33 -8.43 -10.95 5.24
CA SER A 33 -7.14 -11.66 5.34
C SER A 33 -7.35 -13.15 5.56
N THR A 34 -8.23 -13.51 6.51
CA THR A 34 -8.62 -14.90 6.76
C THR A 34 -9.21 -15.55 5.50
N ALA A 35 -10.09 -14.85 4.78
CA ALA A 35 -10.71 -15.38 3.56
C ALA A 35 -9.68 -15.66 2.46
N ILE A 36 -8.77 -14.71 2.20
CA ILE A 36 -7.72 -14.86 1.17
C ILE A 36 -6.76 -15.98 1.54
N HIS A 37 -6.29 -16.04 2.79
CA HIS A 37 -5.39 -17.10 3.25
C HIS A 37 -5.98 -18.49 2.99
N LEU A 38 -7.22 -18.71 3.46
CA LEU A 38 -7.88 -20.00 3.29
C LEU A 38 -8.15 -20.31 1.81
N LEU A 39 -8.54 -19.32 1.00
CA LEU A 39 -8.70 -19.54 -0.43
C LEU A 39 -7.38 -19.99 -1.07
N MET A 40 -6.27 -19.33 -0.78
CA MET A 40 -4.96 -19.70 -1.33
C MET A 40 -4.51 -21.08 -0.85
N GLN A 41 -4.66 -21.39 0.44
CA GLN A 41 -4.33 -22.70 1.02
C GLN A 41 -5.11 -23.85 0.39
N PHE A 42 -6.38 -23.61 0.01
CA PHE A 42 -7.27 -24.63 -0.57
C PHE A 42 -7.44 -24.47 -2.09
N GLY A 43 -6.53 -23.77 -2.77
CA GLY A 43 -6.51 -23.65 -4.23
C GLY A 43 -7.76 -23.02 -4.82
N TRP A 44 -8.28 -21.98 -4.17
CA TRP A 44 -9.44 -21.19 -4.59
C TRP A 44 -10.74 -22.00 -4.77
N LYS A 45 -10.93 -23.02 -3.92
CA LYS A 45 -12.15 -23.87 -3.87
C LYS A 45 -13.00 -23.55 -2.62
N PRO A 46 -13.89 -22.54 -2.63
CA PRO A 46 -14.72 -22.14 -1.48
C PRO A 46 -15.47 -23.28 -0.78
N ARG A 47 -15.95 -24.25 -1.57
CA ARG A 47 -16.69 -25.40 -1.05
C ARG A 47 -15.81 -26.28 -0.15
N LEU A 48 -14.54 -26.48 -0.51
CA LEU A 48 -13.60 -27.24 0.32
C LEU A 48 -13.34 -26.50 1.63
N VAL A 49 -13.12 -25.19 1.57
CA VAL A 49 -12.93 -24.36 2.76
C VAL A 49 -14.15 -24.42 3.69
N ALA A 50 -15.36 -24.30 3.14
CA ALA A 50 -16.60 -24.36 3.92
C ALA A 50 -16.77 -25.70 4.65
N VAL A 51 -16.47 -26.82 3.99
CA VAL A 51 -16.51 -28.16 4.59
C VAL A 51 -15.51 -28.28 5.75
N GLN A 52 -14.28 -27.79 5.56
CA GLN A 52 -13.23 -27.83 6.58
C GLN A 52 -13.58 -26.95 7.78
N LEU A 53 -14.04 -25.71 7.55
CA LEU A 53 -14.45 -24.77 8.60
C LEU A 53 -15.64 -25.28 9.43
N GLY A 54 -16.55 -26.05 8.84
CA GLY A 54 -17.72 -26.57 9.56
C GLY A 54 -17.40 -27.62 10.64
N GLY A 55 -16.25 -28.29 10.55
CA GLY A 55 -15.87 -29.38 11.46
C GLY A 55 -14.67 -29.10 12.37
N ARG A 56 -13.73 -28.23 11.96
CA ARG A 56 -12.44 -28.01 12.66
C ARG A 56 -11.97 -26.55 12.65
N ARG A 57 -12.88 -25.57 12.73
CA ARG A 57 -12.57 -24.13 12.59
C ARG A 57 -11.36 -23.68 13.43
N GLU A 58 -11.39 -23.86 14.75
CA GLU A 58 -10.33 -23.35 15.62
C GLU A 58 -8.97 -23.99 15.37
N GLU A 59 -8.97 -25.26 15.01
CA GLU A 59 -7.77 -26.03 14.70
C GLU A 59 -7.18 -25.62 13.35
N LEU A 60 -8.01 -25.43 12.34
CA LEU A 60 -7.59 -24.91 11.03
C LEU A 60 -7.01 -23.51 11.15
N LEU A 61 -7.67 -22.60 11.89
CA LEU A 61 -7.13 -21.26 12.11
C LEU A 61 -5.78 -21.29 12.85
N ALA A 62 -5.57 -22.29 13.74
CA ALA A 62 -4.29 -22.50 14.39
C ALA A 62 -3.20 -22.96 13.42
N GLU A 63 -3.48 -23.99 12.64
CA GLU A 63 -2.56 -24.60 11.67
C GLU A 63 -2.18 -23.59 10.57
N SER A 64 -3.12 -22.73 10.17
CA SER A 64 -2.93 -21.67 9.18
C SER A 64 -2.26 -20.39 9.73
N GLY A 65 -1.90 -20.36 11.03
CA GLY A 65 -1.29 -19.16 11.63
C GLY A 65 -2.20 -17.93 11.63
N LEU A 66 -3.52 -18.15 11.64
CA LEU A 66 -4.57 -17.11 11.66
C LEU A 66 -5.14 -16.89 13.05
N LYS A 67 -4.47 -17.40 14.10
CA LYS A 67 -4.85 -17.13 15.49
C LYS A 67 -4.53 -15.66 15.81
N PRO A 68 -5.54 -14.82 16.07
CA PRO A 68 -5.29 -13.44 16.41
C PRO A 68 -4.53 -13.37 17.73
N VAL A 69 -3.53 -12.51 17.78
CA VAL A 69 -2.82 -12.19 19.01
C VAL A 69 -3.42 -10.90 19.56
N VAL A 70 -3.70 -10.87 20.85
CA VAL A 70 -4.05 -9.62 21.53
C VAL A 70 -2.76 -8.83 21.66
N ILE A 71 -2.58 -7.85 20.77
CA ILE A 71 -1.48 -6.90 20.83
C ILE A 71 -2.00 -5.71 21.61
N ASP A 72 -1.54 -5.53 22.84
CA ASP A 72 -1.87 -4.37 23.66
C ASP A 72 -1.05 -3.18 23.13
N SER A 73 -1.71 -2.29 22.40
CA SER A 73 -1.08 -1.09 21.82
C SER A 73 -0.53 -0.12 22.88
N ASN A 74 -0.79 -0.35 24.17
CA ASN A 74 -0.25 0.46 25.27
C ASN A 74 1.14 0.01 25.76
N ILE A 75 1.76 -1.00 25.13
CA ILE A 75 3.15 -1.44 25.42
C ILE A 75 4.10 -0.97 24.30
N ASP A 76 3.84 0.19 23.72
CA ASP A 76 4.81 0.89 22.88
C ASP A 76 5.74 1.72 23.78
N LEU A 77 6.71 1.02 24.37
CA LEU A 77 7.94 1.67 24.81
C LEU A 77 8.75 2.01 23.54
N PRO A 78 9.37 3.20 23.46
CA PRO A 78 10.00 3.75 22.23
C PRO A 78 11.29 3.03 21.78
N ILE A 79 11.55 1.82 22.29
CA ILE A 79 12.77 1.05 22.00
C ILE A 79 12.41 -0.25 21.29
N SER A 80 11.39 -0.20 20.42
CA SER A 80 11.14 -1.30 19.49
C SER A 80 12.27 -1.31 18.46
N SER A 81 12.94 -2.45 18.27
CA SER A 81 13.93 -2.62 17.20
C SER A 81 13.36 -3.49 16.09
N CYS A 82 13.73 -3.24 14.83
CA CYS A 82 13.38 -4.14 13.73
C CYS A 82 13.96 -5.54 13.96
N GLY A 83 13.13 -6.58 13.94
CA GLY A 83 13.57 -7.97 14.10
C GLY A 83 14.51 -8.50 13.01
N ILE A 84 14.70 -7.77 11.90
CA ILE A 84 15.58 -8.15 10.79
C ILE A 84 16.87 -7.31 10.77
N CYS A 85 16.75 -5.98 10.70
CA CYS A 85 17.91 -5.10 10.56
C CYS A 85 18.40 -4.50 11.88
N SER A 86 17.74 -4.80 13.00
CA SER A 86 18.08 -4.29 14.34
C SER A 86 18.09 -2.76 14.47
N THR A 87 17.51 -2.04 13.51
CA THR A 87 17.35 -0.57 13.59
C THR A 87 16.34 -0.24 14.68
N THR A 88 16.71 0.64 15.61
CA THR A 88 15.83 1.21 16.65
C THR A 88 15.32 2.58 16.20
N GLU A 89 14.22 3.05 16.82
CA GLU A 89 13.68 4.40 16.65
C GLU A 89 14.64 5.49 17.20
N ASP A 90 15.64 5.11 18.01
CA ASP A 90 16.55 6.04 18.67
C ASP A 90 17.69 6.54 17.76
N VAL A 91 17.45 7.61 16.98
CA VAL A 91 18.41 8.74 16.82
C VAL A 91 17.67 10.04 16.44
N TYR A 92 16.73 10.50 17.25
CA TYR A 92 16.36 11.93 17.23
C TYR A 92 17.37 12.66 18.12
N VAL A 93 18.51 13.07 17.55
CA VAL A 93 19.32 14.12 18.17
C VAL A 93 18.65 15.42 17.74
N ASP A 94 17.80 15.93 18.62
CA ASP A 94 17.34 17.30 18.54
C ASP A 94 18.55 18.21 18.79
N GLU A 95 19.31 18.53 17.75
CA GLU A 95 20.36 19.55 17.80
C GLU A 95 19.72 20.94 17.65
N TYR A 96 18.77 21.29 18.53
CA TYR A 96 18.43 22.68 18.77
C TYR A 96 18.99 23.14 20.12
N TYR A 97 19.61 24.33 20.07
CA TYR A 97 20.47 25.02 21.04
C TYR A 97 21.93 24.51 21.05
N ASP A 98 22.96 25.26 20.65
CA ASP A 98 23.26 26.66 21.00
C ASP A 98 24.40 27.18 20.10
N ASP A 99 24.23 28.28 19.36
CA ASP A 99 25.32 29.24 19.10
C ASP A 99 24.71 30.58 18.61
N ASN A 100 24.21 31.34 19.58
CA ASN A 100 24.25 32.79 19.46
C ASN A 100 25.73 33.20 19.40
N ASN A 101 26.21 33.56 18.22
CA ASN A 101 27.35 34.45 18.14
C ASN A 101 27.07 35.52 17.08
N ASP A 102 26.70 36.69 17.59
CA ASP A 102 26.83 37.98 16.93
C ASP A 102 28.27 38.22 16.42
N ASP A 103 28.38 39.22 15.53
CA ASP A 103 29.58 39.83 14.94
C ASP A 103 30.22 39.05 13.76
N ASP A 104 30.58 39.64 12.62
CA ASP A 104 30.91 41.04 12.31
C ASP A 104 30.88 41.23 10.77
N GLY A 105 30.76 42.48 10.32
CA GLY A 105 30.50 42.85 8.92
C GLY A 105 31.58 42.50 7.89
N GLY A 106 31.19 42.58 6.62
CA GLY A 106 32.09 42.46 5.48
C GLY A 106 31.40 42.77 4.16
N ASP A 107 31.34 44.05 3.81
CA ASP A 107 31.05 44.54 2.47
C ASP A 107 32.03 43.91 1.45
N GLY A 108 31.51 43.49 0.30
CA GLY A 108 32.30 42.92 -0.78
C GLY A 108 31.62 43.08 -2.13
N ASP A 109 31.74 44.29 -2.69
CA ASP A 109 31.42 44.60 -4.08
C ASP A 109 32.20 43.67 -5.03
N GLY A 110 31.51 43.12 -6.03
CA GLY A 110 32.09 42.25 -7.05
C GLY A 110 31.36 42.37 -8.37
N ASP A 111 31.68 43.44 -9.11
CA ASP A 111 31.33 43.63 -10.51
C ASP A 111 31.87 42.47 -11.38
N GLY A 112 31.06 42.03 -12.34
CA GLY A 112 31.44 41.02 -13.32
C GLY A 112 30.59 41.11 -14.58
N ASP A 113 30.97 42.03 -15.47
CA ASP A 113 30.49 42.17 -16.84
C ASP A 113 30.74 40.90 -17.67
N GLY A 114 29.85 40.62 -18.63
CA GLY A 114 30.03 39.54 -19.60
C GLY A 114 28.97 39.53 -20.70
N ASP A 115 29.22 40.31 -21.74
CA ASP A 115 28.46 40.49 -22.98
C ASP A 115 28.32 39.24 -23.88
N GLY A 116 27.33 39.27 -24.79
CA GLY A 116 27.46 38.76 -26.16
C GLY A 116 26.41 37.71 -26.57
N ASP A 117 25.36 38.14 -27.29
CA ASP A 117 25.13 37.96 -28.75
C ASP A 117 24.40 36.63 -29.04
N GLY A 118 23.33 36.49 -29.82
CA GLY A 118 22.65 37.30 -30.84
C GLY A 118 21.86 36.33 -31.74
N ASP A 119 20.88 36.88 -32.48
CA ASP A 119 20.14 36.35 -33.64
C ASP A 119 18.99 35.35 -33.33
N GLU A 120 17.69 35.68 -33.48
CA GLU A 120 16.86 36.11 -34.64
C GLU A 120 16.48 34.99 -35.62
N ASP A 121 15.32 35.19 -36.27
CA ASP A 121 14.55 34.34 -37.21
C ASP A 121 13.34 33.65 -36.52
N GLU A 122 12.14 34.23 -36.49
CA GLU A 122 11.18 34.59 -37.57
C GLU A 122 10.48 33.38 -38.23
N ASP A 123 9.22 33.65 -38.57
CA ASP A 123 8.25 32.87 -39.35
C ASP A 123 7.38 31.85 -38.61
N GLU A 124 6.07 31.76 -38.83
CA GLU A 124 4.95 32.57 -39.34
C GLU A 124 3.79 31.55 -39.45
N ASP A 125 2.56 32.06 -39.49
CA ASP A 125 1.34 31.40 -40.01
C ASP A 125 0.54 30.47 -39.05
N ALA A 126 -0.64 30.89 -38.55
CA ALA A 126 -1.94 31.04 -39.25
C ALA A 126 -2.61 29.65 -39.45
N ASP A 127 -3.89 29.37 -39.23
CA ASP A 127 -5.16 30.09 -39.07
C ASP A 127 -6.16 29.03 -38.55
N GLU A 128 -7.08 29.36 -37.63
CA GLU A 128 -8.54 29.58 -37.84
C GLU A 128 -9.43 28.32 -37.71
N ASP A 129 -10.73 28.60 -37.55
CA ASP A 129 -11.91 27.74 -37.36
C ASP A 129 -12.26 27.55 -35.86
N GLU A 130 -12.96 28.49 -35.20
CA GLU A 130 -14.39 28.89 -35.36
C GLU A 130 -15.40 27.74 -35.21
N ASP A 131 -16.30 27.92 -34.22
CA ASP A 131 -17.71 27.48 -34.10
C ASP A 131 -18.07 27.69 -32.60
N GLU A 132 -18.71 28.81 -32.17
CA GLU A 132 -20.15 29.13 -32.24
C GLU A 132 -21.03 27.91 -31.85
N ASP A 133 -21.98 27.91 -30.90
CA ASP A 133 -22.71 28.91 -30.13
C ASP A 133 -23.55 28.16 -29.06
N ASP A 134 -24.33 28.95 -28.31
CA ASP A 134 -25.56 28.67 -27.54
C ASP A 134 -25.43 28.59 -26.02
N ASP A 135 -25.51 29.79 -25.43
CA ASP A 135 -26.66 30.26 -24.63
C ASP A 135 -27.36 29.24 -23.72
N ASP A 136 -27.38 29.52 -22.42
CA ASP A 136 -28.66 29.87 -21.79
C ASP A 136 -28.41 30.64 -20.48
N GLU A 137 -29.10 31.77 -20.42
CA GLU A 137 -29.26 32.68 -19.30
C GLU A 137 -29.94 31.97 -18.12
N ASP A 138 -29.55 32.30 -16.88
CA ASP A 138 -30.53 32.66 -15.85
C ASP A 138 -29.81 33.32 -14.68
N GLU A 139 -30.08 34.62 -14.56
CA GLU A 139 -29.82 35.46 -13.39
C GLU A 139 -30.78 35.06 -12.26
N GLU A 140 -30.29 34.84 -11.05
CA GLU A 140 -30.97 35.34 -9.85
C GLU A 140 -29.90 35.77 -8.82
N ASP A 141 -29.75 37.10 -8.72
CA ASP A 141 -29.12 37.81 -7.61
C ASP A 141 -29.93 37.63 -6.33
N GLU A 142 -29.30 37.15 -5.25
CA GLU A 142 -29.73 37.47 -3.88
C GLU A 142 -28.48 37.84 -3.07
N ASP A 143 -28.24 39.15 -2.98
CA ASP A 143 -27.35 39.78 -2.01
C ASP A 143 -27.90 39.56 -0.59
N GLU A 144 -27.15 38.84 0.25
CA GLU A 144 -27.23 38.97 1.70
C GLU A 144 -25.82 39.15 2.26
N ASP A 145 -25.42 40.43 2.36
CA ASP A 145 -24.31 40.89 3.18
C ASP A 145 -24.65 40.65 4.66
N GLU A 146 -23.99 39.69 5.30
CA GLU A 146 -23.75 39.72 6.74
C GLU A 146 -22.25 39.64 6.98
N ASP A 147 -21.66 40.81 7.20
CA ASP A 147 -20.38 41.01 7.87
C ASP A 147 -20.44 40.34 9.26
N ASP A 148 -19.64 39.31 9.48
CA ASP A 148 -19.11 39.00 10.81
C ASP A 148 -17.61 38.75 10.66
N ASP A 149 -16.85 39.80 10.93
CA ASP A 149 -15.45 39.77 11.29
C ASP A 149 -15.30 38.94 12.58
N ASP A 150 -14.77 37.72 12.47
CA ASP A 150 -14.04 37.09 13.56
C ASP A 150 -12.68 36.64 13.00
N ASP A 151 -11.72 37.56 13.12
CA ASP A 151 -10.29 37.30 13.14
C ASP A 151 -9.99 36.23 14.20
N ASP A 152 -9.71 35.01 13.77
CA ASP A 152 -8.91 34.03 14.52
C ASP A 152 -8.27 33.05 13.49
N ASP A 153 -7.53 33.61 12.53
CA ASP A 153 -6.49 32.86 11.83
C ASP A 153 -5.26 32.77 12.77
N ASP A 154 -5.39 31.94 13.81
CA ASP A 154 -4.24 31.21 14.31
C ASP A 154 -3.75 30.36 13.12
N ASP A 155 -2.80 30.90 12.37
CA ASP A 155 -1.86 30.17 11.52
C ASP A 155 -1.08 29.19 12.43
N ASP A 156 -1.79 28.19 12.94
CA ASP A 156 -1.21 26.92 13.37
C ASP A 156 -0.88 26.21 12.06
N ASP A 157 0.22 26.67 11.47
CA ASP A 157 1.02 25.95 10.49
C ASP A 157 1.50 24.68 11.21
N GLU A 158 0.56 23.76 11.48
CA GLU A 158 0.86 22.36 11.76
C GLU A 158 1.46 21.86 10.45
N GLU A 159 2.76 22.14 10.29
CA GLU A 159 3.67 21.41 9.45
C GLU A 159 3.33 19.94 9.70
N TYR A 160 2.55 19.35 8.79
CA TYR A 160 2.31 17.93 8.80
C TYR A 160 3.68 17.29 8.68
N ASP A 161 4.24 16.91 9.83
CA ASP A 161 5.52 16.25 9.97
C ASP A 161 5.48 14.96 9.12
N GLU A 162 5.81 15.08 7.84
CA GLU A 162 6.01 13.97 6.90
C GLU A 162 7.17 13.05 7.39
N GLU A 163 7.86 13.49 8.44
CA GLU A 163 9.02 12.88 9.08
C GLU A 163 8.65 11.90 10.23
N GLU A 164 7.42 11.90 10.77
CA GLU A 164 7.06 11.01 11.91
C GLU A 164 6.91 9.52 11.49
N ASP A 165 6.81 9.25 10.19
CA ASP A 165 6.39 7.92 9.69
C ASP A 165 7.54 7.04 9.15
N ARG A 166 8.80 7.44 9.37
CA ARG A 166 9.99 6.68 8.90
C ARG A 166 10.38 5.49 9.77
N HIS A 167 9.83 5.37 10.98
CA HIS A 167 10.20 4.28 11.89
C HIS A 167 9.03 3.44 12.42
N HIS A 168 7.81 3.64 11.91
CA HIS A 168 6.65 2.82 12.27
C HIS A 168 6.90 1.33 12.00
N PHE A 169 7.14 0.56 13.07
CA PHE A 169 7.30 -0.88 12.96
C PHE A 169 5.96 -1.56 12.76
N ILE A 170 5.88 -2.38 11.72
CA ILE A 170 4.66 -3.05 11.33
C ILE A 170 4.69 -4.49 11.84
N SER A 171 3.61 -4.88 12.52
CA SER A 171 3.30 -6.25 12.90
C SER A 171 2.06 -6.77 12.15
N THR A 172 1.99 -8.08 12.02
CA THR A 172 0.76 -8.76 11.54
C THR A 172 -0.23 -8.88 12.71
N PRO A 173 -1.56 -8.95 12.47
CA PRO A 173 -2.53 -9.12 13.55
C PRO A 173 -2.48 -10.50 14.22
N TYR A 174 -1.59 -11.40 13.77
CA TYR A 174 -1.48 -12.78 14.21
C TYR A 174 -0.14 -13.06 14.93
N CYS A 175 0.75 -12.07 15.06
CA CYS A 175 1.97 -12.18 15.86
C CYS A 175 2.42 -10.81 16.39
N SER A 176 3.28 -10.81 17.41
CA SER A 176 3.86 -9.59 17.97
C SER A 176 5.19 -9.18 17.30
N HIS A 177 5.61 -9.88 16.24
CA HIS A 177 6.87 -9.56 15.56
C HIS A 177 6.75 -8.27 14.76
N LYS A 178 7.70 -7.37 14.98
CA LYS A 178 7.74 -6.01 14.46
C LYS A 178 8.91 -5.85 13.50
N PHE A 179 8.65 -5.29 12.32
CA PHE A 179 9.68 -5.01 11.32
C PHE A 179 9.45 -3.64 10.68
N CYS A 180 10.53 -2.96 10.28
CA CYS A 180 10.42 -1.69 9.59
C CYS A 180 9.86 -1.88 8.17
N LYS A 181 9.32 -0.81 7.59
CA LYS A 181 8.74 -0.79 6.23
C LYS A 181 9.73 -1.32 5.17
N THR A 182 11.02 -0.99 5.29
CA THR A 182 12.04 -1.43 4.33
C THR A 182 12.24 -2.94 4.36
N CYS A 183 12.37 -3.55 5.54
CA CYS A 183 12.50 -5.00 5.68
C CYS A 183 11.24 -5.73 5.18
N TRP A 184 10.05 -5.22 5.47
CA TRP A 184 8.80 -5.77 4.94
C TRP A 184 8.77 -5.75 3.41
N ARG A 185 9.08 -4.62 2.79
CA ARG A 185 9.08 -4.46 1.32
C ARG A 185 10.04 -5.42 0.65
N GLU A 186 11.27 -5.52 1.16
CA GLU A 186 12.26 -6.45 0.61
C GLU A 186 11.85 -7.92 0.77
N TYR A 187 11.24 -8.27 1.90
CA TYR A 187 10.69 -9.61 2.13
C TYR A 187 9.53 -9.91 1.16
N LEU A 188 8.54 -9.01 1.08
CA LEU A 188 7.36 -9.21 0.24
C LEU A 188 7.71 -9.25 -1.24
N LYS A 189 8.59 -8.37 -1.72
CA LYS A 189 9.07 -8.38 -3.10
C LYS A 189 9.68 -9.73 -3.47
N LYS A 190 10.51 -10.31 -2.61
CA LYS A 190 11.05 -11.66 -2.85
C LYS A 190 9.92 -12.70 -2.93
N ASN A 191 8.97 -12.67 -1.99
CA ASN A 191 7.88 -13.65 -1.95
C ASN A 191 6.87 -13.53 -3.11
N PHE A 192 6.56 -12.32 -3.57
CA PHE A 192 5.64 -12.09 -4.69
C PHE A 192 6.19 -12.59 -6.03
N TYR A 193 7.51 -12.52 -6.21
CA TYR A 193 8.17 -12.82 -7.49
C TYR A 193 8.96 -14.13 -7.48
N SER A 194 9.10 -14.82 -6.35
CA SER A 194 9.77 -16.12 -6.29
C SER A 194 9.11 -17.10 -7.27
N LEU A 195 9.91 -17.59 -8.22
CA LEU A 195 9.52 -18.40 -9.39
C LEU A 195 9.39 -19.90 -9.09
N GLU A 196 9.69 -20.34 -7.87
CA GLU A 196 9.65 -21.75 -7.53
C GLU A 196 8.26 -22.13 -7.03
N GLU A 197 7.72 -23.12 -7.73
CA GLU A 197 6.41 -23.73 -7.64
C GLU A 197 5.76 -23.67 -6.25
N ASN A 198 4.45 -23.41 -6.27
CA ASN A 198 3.52 -23.29 -5.14
C ASN A 198 3.41 -21.85 -4.62
N LEU A 199 2.44 -21.08 -5.16
CA LEU A 199 1.96 -19.83 -4.57
C LEU A 199 1.35 -20.11 -3.18
N THR A 200 2.24 -20.29 -2.22
CA THR A 200 1.97 -20.55 -0.81
C THR A 200 1.67 -19.24 -0.10
N VAL A 201 0.87 -19.31 0.95
CA VAL A 201 0.51 -18.11 1.70
C VAL A 201 1.74 -17.50 2.36
N ILE A 202 1.89 -16.18 2.22
CA ILE A 202 2.99 -15.43 2.83
C ILE A 202 2.81 -15.44 4.36
N SER A 203 3.90 -15.80 5.04
CA SER A 203 3.98 -15.86 6.49
C SER A 203 4.81 -14.71 7.05
N CYS A 204 4.89 -14.61 8.37
CA CYS A 204 5.72 -13.65 9.07
C CYS A 204 7.19 -13.80 8.63
N PRO A 205 7.94 -12.70 8.48
CA PRO A 205 9.37 -12.75 8.17
C PRO A 205 10.24 -13.43 9.24
N ASP A 206 9.75 -13.57 10.47
CA ASP A 206 10.44 -14.30 11.54
C ASP A 206 10.45 -15.81 11.25
N GLN A 207 11.62 -16.45 11.37
CA GLN A 207 11.85 -17.83 10.91
C GLN A 207 11.01 -18.88 11.63
N ASP A 208 10.70 -18.63 12.91
CA ASP A 208 9.94 -19.57 13.74
C ASP A 208 8.44 -19.20 13.79
N CYS A 209 8.03 -18.17 13.04
CA CYS A 209 6.68 -17.64 13.06
C CYS A 209 5.88 -18.00 11.81
N GLY A 210 4.91 -18.90 11.97
CA GLY A 210 3.95 -19.25 10.91
C GLY A 210 2.76 -18.27 10.78
N ALA A 211 2.82 -17.09 11.40
CA ALA A 211 1.69 -16.16 11.41
C ALA A 211 1.43 -15.62 10.00
N SER A 212 0.17 -15.64 9.57
CA SER A 212 -0.18 -15.20 8.22
C SER A 212 0.09 -13.71 8.00
N VAL A 213 0.43 -13.36 6.76
CA VAL A 213 0.43 -11.98 6.26
C VAL A 213 -0.78 -11.81 5.35
N GLY A 214 -1.47 -10.68 5.45
CA GLY A 214 -2.66 -10.39 4.63
C GLY A 214 -2.94 -8.90 4.52
N PRO A 215 -4.09 -8.49 3.91
CA PRO A 215 -4.44 -7.10 3.65
C PRO A 215 -4.18 -6.18 4.83
N LYS A 216 -4.60 -6.53 6.05
CA LYS A 216 -4.39 -5.70 7.24
C LYS A 216 -2.92 -5.35 7.55
N THR A 217 -1.98 -6.20 7.14
CA THR A 217 -0.54 -5.92 7.25
C THR A 217 -0.05 -5.09 6.07
N ILE A 218 -0.52 -5.41 4.86
CA ILE A 218 -0.16 -4.73 3.62
C ILE A 218 -0.67 -3.28 3.58
N ASP A 219 -1.86 -3.04 4.13
CA ASP A 219 -2.49 -1.72 4.16
C ASP A 219 -1.61 -0.71 4.93
N LYS A 220 -0.86 -1.18 5.93
CA LYS A 220 0.12 -0.37 6.71
C LYS A 220 1.42 -0.04 5.95
N LEU A 221 1.69 -0.70 4.82
CA LEU A 221 2.92 -0.51 4.03
C LEU A 221 2.78 0.55 2.92
N GLY A 222 1.54 0.81 2.49
CA GLY A 222 1.19 1.84 1.51
C GLY A 222 0.66 1.29 0.18
N VAL A 223 0.16 2.21 -0.66
CA VAL A 223 -0.60 1.90 -1.90
C VAL A 223 0.17 1.01 -2.87
N ARG A 224 1.47 1.27 -3.07
CA ARG A 224 2.31 0.47 -3.97
C ARG A 224 2.38 -1.00 -3.54
N ASP A 225 2.46 -1.25 -2.24
CA ASP A 225 2.56 -2.61 -1.68
C ASP A 225 1.20 -3.33 -1.75
N GLN A 226 0.09 -2.59 -1.63
CA GLN A 226 -1.27 -3.10 -1.85
C GLN A 226 -1.50 -3.56 -3.30
N GLU A 227 -1.03 -2.81 -4.29
CA GLU A 227 -1.13 -3.18 -5.70
C GLU A 227 -0.33 -4.46 -6.00
N MET A 228 0.92 -4.53 -5.52
CA MET A 228 1.73 -5.75 -5.68
C MET A 228 1.05 -6.97 -5.05
N TYR A 229 0.49 -6.80 -3.86
CA TYR A 229 -0.25 -7.86 -3.17
C TYR A 229 -1.51 -8.28 -3.94
N GLY A 230 -2.27 -7.32 -4.51
CA GLY A 230 -3.42 -7.61 -5.36
C GLY A 230 -3.05 -8.43 -6.60
N ASN A 231 -1.95 -8.08 -7.26
CA ASN A 231 -1.43 -8.84 -8.41
C ASN A 231 -0.95 -10.24 -8.02
N TYR A 232 -0.33 -10.39 -6.85
CA TYR A 232 0.06 -11.69 -6.30
C TYR A 232 -1.16 -12.60 -6.03
N ILE A 233 -2.23 -12.06 -5.44
CA ILE A 233 -3.48 -12.81 -5.23
C ILE A 233 -4.09 -13.21 -6.57
N LEU A 234 -4.16 -12.29 -7.53
CA LEU A 234 -4.71 -12.56 -8.86
C LEU A 234 -3.95 -13.68 -9.57
N ARG A 235 -2.61 -13.63 -9.51
CA ARG A 235 -1.76 -14.69 -10.04
C ARG A 235 -2.07 -16.04 -9.39
N SER A 236 -2.24 -16.09 -8.07
CA SER A 236 -2.65 -17.31 -7.35
C SER A 236 -3.98 -17.87 -7.83
N TYR A 237 -4.97 -17.00 -8.02
CA TYR A 237 -6.26 -17.40 -8.54
C TYR A 237 -6.16 -17.98 -9.96
N LEU A 238 -5.41 -17.32 -10.85
CA LEU A 238 -5.24 -17.77 -12.24
C LEU A 238 -4.45 -19.08 -12.34
N GLU A 239 -3.41 -19.27 -11.54
CA GLU A 239 -2.65 -20.52 -11.50
C GLU A 239 -3.49 -21.67 -10.94
N SER A 240 -4.36 -21.41 -9.96
CA SER A 240 -5.26 -22.45 -9.41
C SER A 240 -6.24 -23.03 -10.44
N LYS A 241 -6.62 -22.25 -11.46
CA LYS A 241 -7.47 -22.71 -12.57
C LYS A 241 -6.73 -23.60 -13.56
N GLN A 242 -5.40 -23.47 -13.63
CA GLN A 242 -4.55 -24.20 -14.57
C GLN A 242 -4.09 -25.55 -14.00
N LEU A 243 -4.19 -25.75 -12.69
CA LEU A 243 -3.90 -27.03 -12.05
C LEU A 243 -4.99 -28.06 -12.40
N PRO A 244 -4.64 -29.17 -13.09
CA PRO A 244 -5.57 -30.28 -13.27
C PRO A 244 -6.01 -30.80 -11.90
N ASP A 245 -7.28 -31.18 -11.75
CA ASP A 245 -7.69 -31.92 -10.56
C ASP A 245 -6.78 -33.15 -10.42
N PRO A 246 -6.29 -33.47 -9.20
CA PRO A 246 -5.47 -34.66 -9.00
C PRO A 246 -6.24 -35.84 -9.57
N ALA A 247 -5.57 -36.58 -10.46
CA ALA A 247 -6.16 -37.77 -11.08
C ALA A 247 -6.79 -38.63 -9.97
N PRO A 248 -8.01 -39.17 -10.16
CA PRO A 248 -8.59 -40.05 -9.16
C PRO A 248 -7.59 -41.19 -8.93
N ASP A 249 -7.07 -41.28 -7.69
CA ASP A 249 -6.11 -42.28 -7.29
C ASP A 249 -6.59 -43.65 -7.79
N SER A 250 -5.85 -44.19 -8.76
CA SER A 250 -6.01 -45.58 -9.15
C SER A 250 -5.26 -46.43 -8.13
N ASN A 251 -5.90 -46.73 -6.99
CA ASN A 251 -5.70 -47.96 -6.24
C ASN A 251 -6.80 -48.26 -5.22
#